data_AF-A0A1R3I5Y7-F1
#
_entry.id   AF-A0A1R3I5Y7-F1
#
_cell.length_a   1.000
_cell.length_b   1.000
_cell.length_c   1.000
_cell.angle_alpha   90.00
_cell.angle_beta   90.00
_cell.angle_gamma   90.00
#
_symmetry.space_group_name_H-M   'P 1'
#
loop_
_entity.id
_entity.type
_entity.pdbx_description
1 polymer ?
#
loop_
_entity_poly.entity_id
_entity_poly.type
_entity_poly.pdbx_seq_one_letter_code
_entity_poly.pdbx_strand_id
1 'polypeptide(L)'
;MEQQQQQHLFITLSFFLVFFLHCSTPTLAQAPALAPAPPGPTNVTKILEKAGQFTIFIRLMKATQVANQLLGQLNNSNNGITIFAPSDSAFSSLSAGTLNSLTDEQKVELVQFHIIPTFLSSSQFQTVSNPLRTQAGDSADGKFPLNVTTSGNSVNITSGLTNTSVSGTIYTDGQLAVYQIDQVLKPYQIFDPRPPAPAPAPAKSKKKAAAIAESPDDTTADNSKAVSLTAMQNVVFWGVSAIVIALSL
;
A
#
# COMPACT_ATOMS: atom_id res chain seq x y z
N MET A 1 -23.72 -27.01 78.39
CA MET A 1 -23.78 -25.91 77.38
C MET A 1 -24.26 -26.43 76.01
N GLU A 2 -24.90 -27.61 75.94
CA GLU A 2 -25.16 -28.30 74.66
C GLU A 2 -26.15 -27.61 73.71
N GLN A 3 -27.12 -26.85 74.23
CA GLN A 3 -28.20 -26.19 73.44
C GLN A 3 -27.67 -25.41 72.21
N GLN A 4 -26.52 -24.73 72.32
CA GLN A 4 -25.99 -23.91 71.23
C GLN A 4 -25.28 -24.73 70.14
N GLN A 5 -24.66 -25.86 70.50
CA GLN A 5 -23.94 -26.72 69.55
C GLN A 5 -24.91 -27.45 68.60
N GLN A 6 -26.09 -27.81 69.09
CA GLN A 6 -27.08 -28.53 68.30
C GLN A 6 -27.75 -27.64 67.23
N GLN A 7 -27.98 -26.35 67.51
CA GLN A 7 -28.50 -25.41 66.49
C GLN A 7 -27.54 -25.22 65.32
N HIS A 8 -26.23 -25.08 65.58
CA HIS A 8 -25.24 -24.92 64.50
C HIS A 8 -25.17 -26.13 63.56
N LEU A 9 -25.41 -27.35 64.07
CA LEU A 9 -25.41 -28.58 63.27
C LEU A 9 -26.64 -28.65 62.34
N PHE A 10 -27.82 -28.21 62.80
CA PHE A 10 -29.03 -28.18 61.97
C PHE A 10 -28.98 -27.09 60.89
N ILE A 11 -28.42 -25.91 61.19
CA ILE A 11 -28.33 -24.80 60.23
C ILE A 11 -27.40 -25.15 59.05
N THR A 12 -26.25 -25.79 59.30
CA THR A 12 -25.31 -26.16 58.23
C THR A 12 -25.84 -27.26 57.32
N LEU A 13 -26.54 -28.27 57.87
CA LEU A 13 -27.15 -29.33 57.06
C LEU A 13 -28.28 -28.82 56.14
N SER A 14 -29.07 -27.86 56.64
CA SER A 14 -30.19 -27.27 55.87
C SER A 14 -29.74 -26.56 54.59
N PHE A 15 -28.55 -25.94 54.60
CA PHE A 15 -28.01 -25.24 53.43
C PHE A 15 -27.56 -26.20 52.30
N PHE A 16 -27.28 -27.47 52.60
CA PHE A 16 -26.82 -28.44 51.61
C PHE A 16 -27.97 -29.10 50.83
N LEU A 17 -29.17 -29.21 51.41
CA LEU A 17 -30.30 -29.91 50.79
C LEU A 17 -31.06 -29.07 49.75
N VAL A 18 -31.11 -27.73 49.92
CA VAL A 18 -31.83 -26.82 49.01
C VAL A 18 -31.19 -26.76 47.61
N PHE A 19 -29.91 -27.13 47.49
CA PHE A 19 -29.21 -27.20 46.20
C PHE A 19 -29.73 -28.34 45.29
N PHE A 20 -30.38 -29.36 45.85
CA PHE A 20 -30.83 -30.55 45.11
C PHE A 20 -32.26 -30.47 44.55
N LEU A 21 -33.03 -29.41 44.85
CA LEU A 21 -34.47 -29.35 44.52
C LEU A 21 -34.91 -28.17 43.63
N HIS A 22 -34.01 -27.70 42.75
CA HIS A 22 -34.35 -26.84 41.59
C HIS A 22 -34.07 -27.54 40.26
N CYS A 23 -34.30 -28.85 40.21
CA CYS A 23 -34.29 -29.63 38.97
C CYS A 23 -35.52 -29.31 38.11
N SER A 24 -35.43 -29.54 36.80
CA SER A 24 -36.52 -29.38 35.82
C SER A 24 -37.01 -27.95 35.56
N THR A 25 -36.09 -27.06 35.16
CA THR A 25 -36.45 -26.23 34.00
C THR A 25 -36.71 -27.16 32.81
N PRO A 26 -37.84 -27.02 32.09
CA PRO A 26 -38.05 -27.80 30.88
C PRO A 26 -37.09 -27.28 29.81
N THR A 27 -35.99 -28.00 29.58
CA THR A 27 -35.23 -27.87 28.34
C THR A 27 -36.14 -28.27 27.19
N LEU A 28 -36.85 -27.30 26.63
CA LEU A 28 -37.29 -27.38 25.24
C LEU A 28 -36.03 -27.71 24.44
N ALA A 29 -36.00 -28.91 23.86
CA ALA A 29 -34.89 -29.35 23.04
C ALA A 29 -34.74 -28.35 21.89
N GLN A 30 -33.74 -27.48 22.00
CA GLN A 30 -33.41 -26.53 20.95
C GLN A 30 -33.04 -27.38 19.73
N ALA A 31 -33.96 -27.47 18.77
CA ALA A 31 -33.73 -28.16 17.51
C ALA A 31 -32.37 -27.69 16.96
N PRO A 32 -31.46 -28.60 16.54
CA PRO A 32 -30.04 -28.30 16.39
C PRO A 32 -29.83 -26.95 15.72
N ALA A 33 -29.37 -25.97 16.50
CA ALA A 33 -29.27 -24.59 16.04
C ALA A 33 -28.43 -24.61 14.76
N LEU A 34 -29.04 -24.23 13.62
CA LEU A 34 -28.38 -24.38 12.32
C LEU A 34 -27.01 -23.75 12.44
N ALA A 35 -25.97 -24.58 12.24
CA ALA A 35 -24.59 -24.15 12.37
C ALA A 35 -24.44 -22.85 11.56
N PRO A 36 -23.91 -21.75 12.16
CA PRO A 36 -23.91 -20.44 11.53
C PRO A 36 -23.46 -20.56 10.08
N ALA A 37 -24.36 -20.22 9.15
CA ALA A 37 -24.20 -20.56 7.74
C ALA A 37 -22.81 -20.13 7.27
N PRO A 38 -22.05 -20.99 6.56
CA PRO A 38 -20.67 -20.70 6.17
C PRO A 38 -20.56 -19.28 5.61
N PRO A 39 -19.63 -18.43 6.10
CA PRO A 39 -19.60 -17.01 5.76
C PRO A 39 -19.76 -16.80 4.26
N GLY A 40 -20.86 -16.13 3.88
CA GLY A 40 -21.16 -15.86 2.48
C GLY A 40 -20.03 -15.06 1.84
N PRO A 41 -19.74 -15.29 0.54
CA PRO A 41 -18.51 -14.83 -0.13
C PRO A 41 -18.22 -13.35 0.16
N THR A 42 -17.07 -13.10 0.80
CA THR A 42 -16.73 -11.82 1.44
C THR A 42 -16.81 -10.65 0.46
N ASN A 43 -17.87 -9.85 0.59
CA ASN A 43 -18.18 -8.78 -0.36
C ASN A 43 -17.86 -7.40 0.24
N VAL A 44 -16.73 -6.81 -0.19
CA VAL A 44 -16.23 -5.49 0.24
C VAL A 44 -17.30 -4.40 0.14
N THR A 45 -18.08 -4.40 -0.95
CA THR A 45 -19.17 -3.43 -1.13
C THR A 45 -20.24 -3.57 -0.04
N LYS A 46 -20.68 -4.79 0.29
CA LYS A 46 -21.69 -5.02 1.34
C LYS A 46 -21.18 -4.72 2.75
N ILE A 47 -19.89 -4.88 3.00
CA ILE A 47 -19.23 -4.48 4.25
C ILE A 47 -19.30 -2.95 4.41
N LEU A 48 -18.87 -2.20 3.38
CA LEU A 48 -18.89 -0.73 3.40
C LEU A 48 -20.32 -0.16 3.40
N GLU A 49 -21.26 -0.79 2.68
CA GLU A 49 -22.69 -0.43 2.72
C GLU A 49 -23.30 -0.60 4.12
N LYS A 50 -22.81 -1.56 4.93
CA LYS A 50 -23.23 -1.74 6.33
C LYS A 50 -22.54 -0.77 7.30
N ALA A 51 -21.28 -0.42 7.04
CA ALA A 51 -20.55 0.54 7.88
C ALA A 51 -21.07 1.98 7.71
N GLY A 52 -21.62 2.31 6.53
CA GLY A 52 -22.07 3.66 6.18
C GLY A 52 -20.90 4.61 5.93
N GLN A 53 -21.18 5.83 5.45
CA GLN A 53 -20.17 6.88 5.22
C GLN A 53 -19.07 6.53 4.18
N PHE A 54 -19.30 5.54 3.30
CA PHE A 54 -18.37 5.16 2.20
C PHE A 54 -19.04 5.22 0.81
N THR A 55 -20.13 5.98 0.70
CA THR A 55 -21.04 6.03 -0.47
C THR A 55 -20.31 6.39 -1.77
N ILE A 56 -19.37 7.33 -1.70
CA ILE A 56 -18.57 7.80 -2.84
C ILE A 56 -17.53 6.74 -3.23
N PHE A 57 -16.86 6.11 -2.26
CA PHE A 57 -15.91 5.02 -2.54
C PHE A 57 -16.61 3.80 -3.17
N ILE A 58 -17.75 3.40 -2.62
CA ILE A 58 -18.60 2.33 -3.17
C ILE A 58 -19.02 2.65 -4.61
N ARG A 59 -19.39 3.90 -4.90
CA ARG A 59 -19.76 4.35 -6.25
C ARG A 59 -18.56 4.27 -7.21
N LEU A 60 -17.39 4.71 -6.79
CA LEU A 60 -16.15 4.62 -7.58
C LEU A 60 -15.80 3.15 -7.87
N MET A 61 -15.72 2.28 -6.86
CA MET A 61 -15.40 0.85 -7.05
C MET A 61 -16.39 0.11 -7.97
N LYS A 62 -17.67 0.53 -8.00
CA LYS A 62 -18.69 0.00 -8.92
C LYS A 62 -18.50 0.53 -10.34
N ALA A 63 -18.24 1.83 -10.50
CA ALA A 63 -17.97 2.44 -11.81
C ALA A 63 -16.70 1.88 -12.47
N THR A 64 -15.62 1.71 -11.70
CA THR A 64 -14.32 1.20 -12.16
C THR A 64 -14.27 -0.32 -12.28
N GLN A 65 -15.36 -1.03 -11.98
CA GLN A 65 -15.45 -2.51 -11.90
C GLN A 65 -14.51 -3.19 -10.89
N VAL A 66 -13.67 -2.44 -10.15
CA VAL A 66 -12.72 -2.99 -9.16
C VAL A 66 -13.45 -3.74 -8.04
N ALA A 67 -14.71 -3.39 -7.71
CA ALA A 67 -15.55 -4.17 -6.79
C ALA A 67 -15.74 -5.64 -7.24
N ASN A 68 -15.89 -5.87 -8.54
CA ASN A 68 -16.05 -7.21 -9.11
C ASN A 68 -14.71 -7.95 -9.20
N GLN A 69 -13.62 -7.24 -9.51
CA GLN A 69 -12.25 -7.78 -9.45
C GLN A 69 -11.89 -8.25 -8.03
N LEU A 70 -12.18 -7.45 -7.00
CA LEU A 70 -11.96 -7.79 -5.59
C LEU A 70 -12.76 -9.02 -5.18
N LEU A 71 -14.04 -9.10 -5.56
CA LEU A 71 -14.86 -10.29 -5.30
C LEU A 71 -14.31 -11.52 -6.01
N GLY A 72 -13.78 -11.38 -7.23
CA GLY A 72 -13.07 -12.44 -7.93
C GLY A 72 -11.80 -12.90 -7.18
N GLN A 73 -10.97 -11.95 -6.74
CA GLN A 73 -9.72 -12.24 -6.02
C GLN A 73 -9.98 -12.93 -4.68
N LEU A 74 -10.89 -12.40 -3.84
CA LEU A 74 -11.22 -12.97 -2.53
C LEU A 74 -11.82 -14.38 -2.57
N ASN A 75 -12.46 -14.78 -3.68
CA ASN A 75 -13.03 -16.12 -3.85
C ASN A 75 -12.07 -17.12 -4.53
N ASN A 76 -11.03 -16.66 -5.22
CA ASN A 76 -10.15 -17.51 -6.05
C ASN A 76 -8.66 -17.43 -5.67
N SER A 77 -8.28 -16.64 -4.67
CA SER A 77 -6.89 -16.49 -4.23
C SER A 77 -6.76 -16.56 -2.72
N ASN A 78 -5.81 -17.35 -2.24
CA ASN A 78 -5.39 -17.37 -0.83
C ASN A 78 -4.53 -16.14 -0.46
N ASN A 79 -4.20 -15.27 -1.42
CA ASN A 79 -3.57 -13.99 -1.13
C ASN A 79 -4.64 -13.03 -0.59
N GLY A 80 -4.61 -12.80 0.72
CA GLY A 80 -5.47 -11.82 1.35
C GLY A 80 -5.21 -10.38 0.87
N ILE A 81 -6.12 -9.47 1.18
CA ILE A 81 -6.19 -8.09 0.65
C ILE A 81 -6.38 -7.11 1.79
N THR A 82 -5.70 -5.97 1.72
CA THR A 82 -5.95 -4.83 2.63
C THR A 82 -6.50 -3.65 1.84
N ILE A 83 -7.55 -3.01 2.34
CA ILE A 83 -8.22 -1.88 1.69
C ILE A 83 -8.28 -0.71 2.66
N PHE A 84 -7.70 0.41 2.26
CA PHE A 84 -7.88 1.69 2.94
C PHE A 84 -9.11 2.39 2.34
N ALA A 85 -10.23 2.39 3.06
CA ALA A 85 -11.49 2.98 2.62
C ALA A 85 -11.57 4.46 3.08
N PRO A 86 -11.45 5.44 2.17
CA PRO A 86 -11.70 6.84 2.50
C PRO A 86 -13.20 7.09 2.69
N SER A 87 -13.55 7.78 3.76
CA SER A 87 -14.92 8.17 4.07
C SER A 87 -15.48 9.22 3.10
N ASP A 88 -16.80 9.41 3.10
CA ASP A 88 -17.48 10.47 2.35
C ASP A 88 -17.01 11.88 2.81
N SER A 89 -16.54 12.02 4.06
CA SER A 89 -15.88 13.24 4.56
C SER A 89 -14.43 13.40 4.04
N ALA A 90 -13.70 12.31 3.83
CA ALA A 90 -12.40 12.33 3.16
C ALA A 90 -12.52 12.81 1.71
N PHE A 91 -13.56 12.39 0.98
CA PHE A 91 -13.86 12.94 -0.35
C PHE A 91 -14.33 14.39 -0.33
N SER A 92 -15.09 14.78 0.68
CA SER A 92 -15.54 16.16 0.88
C SER A 92 -14.40 17.12 1.27
N SER A 93 -13.25 16.58 1.69
CA SER A 93 -12.01 17.32 1.94
C SER A 93 -11.19 17.58 0.67
N LEU A 94 -11.51 16.92 -0.45
CA LEU A 94 -10.87 17.20 -1.74
C LEU A 94 -11.44 18.46 -2.38
N SER A 95 -10.62 19.11 -3.21
CA SER A 95 -11.05 20.22 -4.06
C SER A 95 -12.22 19.82 -4.97
N ALA A 96 -13.26 20.67 -5.00
CA ALA A 96 -14.44 20.44 -5.82
C ALA A 96 -14.08 20.25 -7.30
N GLY A 97 -14.69 19.25 -7.94
CA GLY A 97 -14.40 18.88 -9.34
C GLY A 97 -13.25 17.91 -9.54
N THR A 98 -12.38 17.66 -8.55
CA THR A 98 -11.21 16.78 -8.71
C THR A 98 -11.53 15.38 -9.23
N LEU A 99 -12.57 14.72 -8.73
CA LEU A 99 -12.99 13.39 -9.25
C LEU A 99 -13.58 13.45 -10.66
N ASN A 100 -14.07 14.61 -11.09
CA ASN A 100 -14.67 14.82 -12.42
C ASN A 100 -13.61 15.19 -13.48
N SER A 101 -12.46 15.75 -13.06
CA SER A 101 -11.32 16.00 -13.94
C SER A 101 -10.45 14.76 -14.23
N LEU A 102 -10.66 13.66 -13.51
CA LEU A 102 -9.96 12.40 -13.79
C LEU A 102 -10.58 11.65 -14.97
N THR A 103 -9.76 11.04 -15.83
CA THR A 103 -10.23 10.03 -16.80
C THR A 103 -10.72 8.76 -16.09
N ASP A 104 -11.38 7.84 -16.78
CA ASP A 104 -11.87 6.62 -16.13
C ASP A 104 -10.73 5.65 -15.76
N GLU A 105 -9.64 5.64 -16.53
CA GLU A 105 -8.38 4.95 -16.18
C GLU A 105 -7.78 5.53 -14.90
N GLN A 106 -7.74 6.86 -14.77
CA GLN A 106 -7.27 7.53 -13.54
C GLN A 106 -8.18 7.25 -12.34
N LYS A 107 -9.49 7.08 -12.54
CA LYS A 107 -10.40 6.60 -11.47
C LYS A 107 -10.10 5.15 -11.08
N VAL A 108 -9.81 4.28 -12.05
CA VAL A 108 -9.39 2.88 -11.81
C VAL A 108 -8.09 2.86 -10.99
N GLU A 109 -7.05 3.59 -11.41
CA GLU A 109 -5.79 3.71 -10.68
C GLU A 109 -5.98 4.28 -9.27
N LEU A 110 -6.77 5.36 -9.10
CA LEU A 110 -7.09 5.93 -7.78
C LEU A 110 -7.71 4.89 -6.83
N VAL A 111 -8.67 4.09 -7.31
CA VAL A 111 -9.28 3.02 -6.50
C VAL A 111 -8.28 1.91 -6.20
N GLN A 112 -7.48 1.50 -7.18
CA GLN A 112 -6.45 0.45 -6.99
C GLN A 112 -5.30 0.88 -6.06
N PHE A 113 -5.01 2.18 -5.95
CA PHE A 113 -3.98 2.71 -5.05
C PHE A 113 -4.39 2.61 -3.57
N HIS A 114 -5.69 2.54 -3.28
CA HIS A 114 -6.23 2.29 -1.94
C HIS A 114 -6.23 0.80 -1.55
N ILE A 115 -5.77 -0.09 -2.42
CA ILE A 115 -5.81 -1.55 -2.24
C ILE A 115 -4.39 -2.10 -2.26
N ILE A 116 -4.04 -2.88 -1.23
CA ILE A 116 -2.79 -3.64 -1.15
C ILE A 116 -3.11 -5.12 -1.45
N PRO A 117 -2.37 -5.80 -2.36
CA PRO A 117 -2.55 -7.20 -2.70
C PRO A 117 -2.03 -8.20 -1.64
N THR A 118 -1.97 -7.78 -0.37
CA THR A 118 -1.60 -8.61 0.78
C THR A 118 -2.48 -8.25 1.98
N PHE A 119 -2.75 -9.22 2.85
CA PHE A 119 -3.40 -8.98 4.14
C PHE A 119 -2.38 -8.42 5.15
N LEU A 120 -2.72 -7.29 5.75
CA LEU A 120 -1.97 -6.62 6.80
C LEU A 120 -2.92 -6.35 7.96
N SER A 121 -2.67 -7.00 9.10
CA SER A 121 -3.32 -6.69 10.36
C SER A 121 -2.70 -5.45 11.01
N SER A 122 -3.41 -4.86 11.97
CA SER A 122 -3.06 -3.57 12.57
C SER A 122 -1.71 -3.57 13.30
N SER A 123 -1.24 -4.73 13.76
CA SER A 123 0.10 -4.93 14.34
C SER A 123 1.20 -5.03 13.28
N GLN A 124 0.91 -5.61 12.11
CA GLN A 124 1.90 -5.74 11.02
C GLN A 124 2.29 -4.39 10.43
N PHE A 125 1.48 -3.34 10.57
CA PHE A 125 1.86 -1.96 10.21
C PHE A 125 3.05 -1.39 10.99
N GLN A 126 3.53 -2.08 12.03
CA GLN A 126 4.78 -1.76 12.73
C GLN A 126 6.01 -2.45 12.12
N THR A 127 5.80 -3.52 11.35
CA THR A 127 6.86 -4.40 10.82
C THR A 127 6.90 -4.48 9.29
N VAL A 128 6.03 -3.75 8.58
CA VAL A 128 6.08 -3.63 7.13
C VAL A 128 7.33 -2.90 6.67
N SER A 129 7.95 -3.40 5.59
CA SER A 129 8.94 -2.64 4.85
C SER A 129 8.26 -1.55 4.02
N ASN A 130 8.88 -0.37 3.95
CA ASN A 130 8.41 0.75 3.14
C ASN A 130 9.36 0.96 1.95
N PRO A 131 8.85 1.39 0.77
CA PRO A 131 7.44 1.63 0.46
C PRO A 131 6.66 0.34 0.18
N LEU A 132 5.35 0.35 0.45
CA LEU A 132 4.43 -0.73 0.10
C LEU A 132 4.07 -0.73 -1.39
N ARG A 133 3.68 -1.90 -1.88
CA ARG A 133 3.10 -2.10 -3.22
C ARG A 133 1.58 -2.06 -3.14
N THR A 134 0.94 -1.46 -4.15
CA THR A 134 -0.53 -1.38 -4.27
C THR A 134 -1.00 -2.19 -5.49
N GLN A 135 -2.33 -2.29 -5.71
CA GLN A 135 -2.87 -2.81 -6.96
C GLN A 135 -2.67 -1.83 -8.13
N ALA A 136 -2.51 -0.52 -7.89
CA ALA A 136 -2.26 0.45 -8.96
C ALA A 136 -0.85 0.31 -9.56
N GLY A 137 0.10 -0.15 -8.75
CA GLY A 137 1.44 -0.46 -9.22
C GLY A 137 2.45 -0.57 -8.10
N ASP A 138 3.71 -0.72 -8.52
CA ASP A 138 4.87 -0.76 -7.65
C ASP A 138 5.42 0.65 -7.36
N SER A 139 6.09 0.78 -6.22
CA SER A 139 6.73 2.01 -5.75
C SER A 139 8.10 2.25 -6.38
N ALA A 140 8.70 1.26 -7.07
CA ALA A 140 10.07 1.29 -7.59
C ALA A 140 10.42 2.53 -8.45
N ASP A 141 9.52 2.97 -9.34
CA ASP A 141 9.71 4.16 -10.19
C ASP A 141 9.32 5.49 -9.48
N GLY A 142 8.91 5.44 -8.21
CA GLY A 142 8.28 6.56 -7.51
C GLY A 142 6.92 6.98 -8.09
N LYS A 143 6.22 6.08 -8.80
CA LYS A 143 4.90 6.33 -9.41
C LYS A 143 3.76 6.23 -8.38
N PHE A 144 3.81 5.17 -7.57
CA PHE A 144 2.80 4.83 -6.57
C PHE A 144 3.40 4.66 -5.15
N PRO A 145 4.22 5.61 -4.65
CA PRO A 145 4.82 5.50 -3.33
C PRO A 145 3.74 5.49 -2.24
N LEU A 146 3.65 4.40 -1.48
CA LEU A 146 2.77 4.29 -0.32
C LEU A 146 3.57 3.88 0.91
N ASN A 147 3.78 4.82 1.84
CA ASN A 147 4.47 4.55 3.10
C ASN A 147 3.46 4.42 4.24
N VAL A 148 3.69 3.47 5.15
CA VAL A 148 2.93 3.30 6.39
C VAL A 148 3.88 3.36 7.58
N THR A 149 3.56 4.22 8.55
CA THR A 149 4.34 4.41 9.78
C THR A 149 3.43 4.41 10.99
N THR A 150 3.80 3.63 12.02
CA THR A 150 3.07 3.62 13.29
C THR A 150 3.66 4.67 14.23
N SER A 151 2.81 5.39 14.98
CA SER A 151 3.20 6.43 15.93
C SER A 151 2.38 6.27 17.22
N GLY A 152 2.99 5.64 18.22
CA GLY A 152 2.26 5.18 19.40
C GLY A 152 1.18 4.17 19.01
N ASN A 153 -0.08 4.50 19.29
CA ASN A 153 -1.25 3.68 18.93
C ASN A 153 -1.89 4.03 17.58
N SER A 154 -1.43 5.06 16.87
CA SER A 154 -1.99 5.49 15.58
C SER A 154 -1.14 5.01 14.41
N VAL A 155 -1.79 4.69 13.29
CA VAL A 155 -1.13 4.29 12.03
C VAL A 155 -1.32 5.42 11.02
N ASN A 156 -0.20 6.00 10.58
CA ASN A 156 -0.16 7.04 9.56
C ASN A 156 0.21 6.43 8.20
N ILE A 157 -0.35 6.98 7.14
CA ILE A 157 -0.20 6.54 5.76
C ILE A 157 0.13 7.76 4.90
N THR A 158 1.20 7.69 4.12
CA THR A 158 1.68 8.81 3.30
C THR A 158 1.89 8.39 1.84
N SER A 159 1.27 9.13 0.91
CA SER A 159 1.39 8.95 -0.54
C SER A 159 2.33 9.95 -1.23
N GLY A 160 3.15 10.66 -0.45
CA GLY A 160 3.93 11.83 -0.89
C GLY A 160 3.08 13.10 -1.03
N LEU A 161 1.93 13.03 -1.72
CA LEU A 161 0.98 14.15 -1.91
C LEU A 161 -0.13 14.21 -0.86
N THR A 162 -0.22 13.19 0.00
CA THR A 162 -1.22 13.07 1.07
C THR A 162 -0.56 12.42 2.28
N ASN A 163 -0.93 12.87 3.48
CA ASN A 163 -0.71 12.14 4.72
C ASN A 163 -2.07 11.97 5.43
N THR A 164 -2.33 10.80 5.99
CA THR A 164 -3.61 10.46 6.61
C THR A 164 -3.45 9.43 7.72
N SER A 165 -4.33 9.47 8.71
CA SER A 165 -4.46 8.45 9.76
C SER A 165 -5.40 7.32 9.34
N VAL A 166 -5.18 6.12 9.88
CA VAL A 166 -6.22 5.10 10.01
C VAL A 166 -7.14 5.47 11.17
N SER A 167 -8.37 5.87 10.87
CA SER A 167 -9.38 6.25 11.87
C SER A 167 -9.96 5.04 12.62
N GLY A 168 -9.93 3.84 12.01
CA GLY A 168 -10.47 2.63 12.60
C GLY A 168 -10.43 1.40 11.69
N THR A 169 -10.77 0.24 12.25
CA THR A 169 -10.93 -1.01 11.49
C THR A 169 -12.42 -1.24 11.24
N ILE A 170 -12.82 -1.30 9.97
CA ILE A 170 -14.21 -1.52 9.54
C ILE A 170 -14.53 -3.01 9.45
N TYR A 171 -13.55 -3.83 9.03
CA TYR A 171 -13.69 -5.27 8.91
C TYR A 171 -12.32 -5.95 8.93
N THR A 172 -12.23 -7.14 9.52
CA THR A 172 -11.09 -8.04 9.35
C THR A 172 -11.52 -9.49 9.60
N ASP A 173 -11.16 -10.41 8.71
CA ASP A 173 -11.45 -11.85 8.82
C ASP A 173 -10.20 -12.75 8.65
N GLY A 174 -9.01 -12.15 8.59
CA GLY A 174 -7.74 -12.85 8.32
C GLY A 174 -7.39 -13.00 6.84
N GLN A 175 -8.33 -12.73 5.92
CA GLN A 175 -8.10 -12.71 4.48
C GLN A 175 -8.36 -11.31 3.89
N LEU A 176 -9.45 -10.65 4.26
CA LEU A 176 -9.71 -9.25 3.98
C LEU A 176 -9.49 -8.41 5.24
N ALA A 177 -8.79 -7.29 5.10
CA ALA A 177 -8.79 -6.19 6.07
C ALA A 177 -9.32 -4.91 5.41
N VAL A 178 -10.22 -4.19 6.09
CA VAL A 178 -10.76 -2.90 5.66
C VAL A 178 -10.56 -1.88 6.77
N TYR A 179 -9.80 -0.83 6.47
CA TYR A 179 -9.43 0.24 7.38
C TYR A 179 -10.02 1.56 6.91
N GLN A 180 -10.66 2.32 7.81
CA GLN A 180 -11.09 3.67 7.50
C GLN A 180 -9.88 4.62 7.48
N ILE A 181 -9.85 5.54 6.53
CA ILE A 181 -8.88 6.65 6.49
C ILE A 181 -9.58 8.00 6.38
N ASP A 182 -8.97 9.04 6.96
CA ASP A 182 -9.56 10.38 7.07
C ASP A 182 -9.38 11.26 5.81
N GLN A 183 -8.48 10.90 4.89
CA GLN A 183 -8.21 11.61 3.64
C GLN A 183 -7.98 10.63 2.47
N VAL A 184 -8.38 10.99 1.26
CA VAL A 184 -8.20 10.16 0.06
C VAL A 184 -6.74 10.11 -0.37
N LEU A 185 -6.16 8.91 -0.50
CA LEU A 185 -4.79 8.70 -0.95
C LEU A 185 -4.66 9.10 -2.43
N LYS A 186 -3.97 10.20 -2.70
CA LYS A 186 -3.65 10.67 -4.05
C LYS A 186 -2.35 10.00 -4.54
N PRO A 187 -2.37 9.12 -5.57
CA PRO A 187 -1.15 8.59 -6.16
C PRO A 187 -0.38 9.69 -6.91
N TYR A 188 0.95 9.70 -6.75
CA TYR A 188 1.80 10.76 -7.30
C TYR A 188 1.64 10.91 -8.83
N GLN A 189 1.63 9.80 -9.55
CA GLN A 189 1.52 9.74 -11.02
C GLN A 189 0.29 10.45 -11.63
N ILE A 190 -0.81 10.59 -10.90
CA ILE A 190 -2.06 11.21 -11.39
C ILE A 190 -2.15 12.69 -11.00
N PHE A 191 -1.70 13.02 -9.79
CA PHE A 191 -1.93 14.33 -9.16
C PHE A 191 -0.74 15.30 -9.25
N ASP A 192 0.46 14.78 -9.54
CA ASP A 192 1.65 15.56 -9.89
C ASP A 192 2.33 14.90 -11.12
N PRO A 193 1.77 15.09 -12.33
CA PRO A 193 2.26 14.43 -13.54
C PRO A 193 3.63 15.01 -13.94
N ARG A 194 4.70 14.39 -13.43
CA ARG A 194 6.07 14.64 -13.88
C ARG A 194 6.12 14.60 -15.41
N PRO A 195 6.81 15.55 -16.07
CA PRO A 195 7.01 15.49 -17.52
C PRO A 195 7.53 14.10 -17.93
N PRO A 196 7.01 13.51 -19.03
CA PRO A 196 7.53 12.24 -19.52
C PRO A 196 9.05 12.30 -19.65
N ALA A 197 9.74 11.29 -19.12
CA ALA A 197 11.20 11.22 -19.20
C ALA A 197 11.63 11.46 -20.66
N PRO A 198 12.49 12.46 -20.95
CA PRO A 198 12.78 12.88 -22.32
C PRO A 198 13.13 11.69 -23.20
N ALA A 199 12.33 11.48 -24.25
CA ALA A 199 12.40 10.27 -25.08
C ALA A 199 13.85 10.01 -25.52
N PRO A 200 14.38 8.78 -25.39
CA PRO A 200 15.79 8.49 -25.63
C PRO A 200 16.29 9.09 -26.94
N ALA A 201 17.15 10.10 -26.83
CA ALA A 201 17.51 10.94 -27.96
C ALA A 201 18.12 10.08 -29.08
N PRO A 202 17.64 10.17 -30.34
CA PRO A 202 18.13 9.34 -31.44
C PRO A 202 19.65 9.40 -31.53
N ALA A 203 20.29 8.23 -31.47
CA ALA A 203 21.74 8.10 -31.33
C ALA A 203 22.45 8.79 -32.52
N LYS A 204 23.02 9.98 -32.27
CA LYS A 204 23.64 10.80 -33.31
C LYS A 204 24.85 10.10 -33.89
N SER A 205 24.68 9.53 -35.09
CA SER A 205 25.74 8.87 -35.85
C SER A 205 26.88 9.85 -36.14
N LYS A 206 28.08 9.52 -35.68
CA LYS A 206 29.28 10.35 -35.83
C LYS A 206 29.69 10.42 -37.32
N LYS A 207 29.26 11.46 -38.03
CA LYS A 207 29.68 11.69 -39.41
C LYS A 207 31.11 12.27 -39.43
N LYS A 208 32.02 11.52 -40.05
CA LYS A 208 33.45 11.83 -40.19
C LYS A 208 33.65 13.18 -40.90
N ALA A 209 34.31 14.13 -40.25
CA ALA A 209 34.73 15.39 -40.88
C ALA A 209 35.96 15.16 -41.75
N ALA A 210 35.97 15.73 -42.96
CA ALA A 210 37.11 15.78 -43.86
C ALA A 210 37.01 17.06 -44.70
N ALA A 211 37.80 18.07 -44.35
CA ALA A 211 37.97 19.30 -45.10
C ALA A 211 39.22 20.05 -44.62
N ILE A 212 40.24 20.13 -45.47
CA ILE A 212 41.22 21.23 -45.53
C ILE A 212 41.38 21.53 -47.02
N ALA A 213 41.26 22.80 -47.39
CA ALA A 213 41.46 23.30 -48.76
C ALA A 213 42.78 24.09 -48.85
N GLU A 214 43.14 24.51 -50.05
CA GLU A 214 44.48 25.04 -50.36
C GLU A 214 44.78 26.46 -49.84
N SER A 215 46.09 26.75 -49.85
CA SER A 215 46.84 28.03 -49.74
C SER A 215 46.31 29.17 -50.64
N PRO A 216 46.84 30.43 -50.56
CA PRO A 216 48.16 30.87 -50.06
C PRO A 216 48.12 32.06 -49.05
N ASP A 217 49.20 32.74 -48.61
CA ASP A 217 50.59 32.79 -49.14
C ASP A 217 51.70 33.11 -48.09
N ASP A 218 52.94 32.93 -48.56
CA ASP A 218 54.30 33.28 -48.11
C ASP A 218 54.58 34.09 -46.80
N THR A 219 55.48 33.58 -45.93
CA THR A 219 56.86 34.14 -45.75
C THR A 219 57.77 33.37 -44.76
N THR A 220 58.89 32.87 -45.29
CA THR A 220 60.26 32.69 -44.69
C THR A 220 60.53 32.40 -43.19
N ALA A 221 61.35 31.35 -42.99
CA ALA A 221 62.55 31.30 -42.13
C ALA A 221 62.48 31.11 -40.59
N ASP A 222 62.47 29.82 -40.19
CA ASP A 222 63.58 29.13 -39.49
C ASP A 222 63.95 29.44 -38.00
N ASN A 223 64.53 28.40 -37.38
CA ASN A 223 65.40 28.34 -36.20
C ASN A 223 64.85 28.31 -34.74
N SER A 224 65.03 27.12 -34.14
CA SER A 224 65.63 26.86 -32.82
C SER A 224 64.89 27.14 -31.50
N LYS A 225 64.61 26.02 -30.80
CA LYS A 225 64.84 25.75 -29.36
C LYS A 225 64.41 26.79 -28.29
N ALA A 226 63.38 26.42 -27.52
CA ALA A 226 63.41 26.58 -26.05
C ALA A 226 62.55 25.50 -25.36
N VAL A 227 62.99 25.03 -24.19
CA VAL A 227 62.20 24.18 -23.27
C VAL A 227 62.08 24.90 -21.92
N SER A 228 60.87 24.94 -21.37
CA SER A 228 60.59 25.06 -19.92
C SER A 228 59.16 24.52 -19.69
N LEU A 229 58.85 23.59 -18.76
CA LEU A 229 58.91 23.69 -17.28
C LEU A 229 58.16 24.94 -16.77
N THR A 230 57.21 24.91 -15.83
CA THR A 230 56.79 23.95 -14.77
C THR A 230 55.29 24.24 -14.46
N ALA A 231 54.40 23.37 -13.95
CA ALA A 231 54.47 22.12 -13.18
C ALA A 231 53.50 21.04 -13.80
N MET A 232 53.03 19.89 -13.25
CA MET A 232 52.66 19.38 -11.90
C MET A 232 51.42 20.07 -11.27
N GLN A 233 50.53 19.48 -10.47
CA GLN A 233 50.15 18.09 -10.11
C GLN A 233 48.62 18.13 -9.82
N ASN A 234 47.83 17.05 -9.65
CA ASN A 234 48.10 15.63 -9.38
C ASN A 234 46.97 14.77 -10.02
N VAL A 235 47.22 13.51 -10.34
CA VAL A 235 46.21 12.57 -10.89
C VAL A 235 46.03 11.37 -9.96
N VAL A 236 44.79 11.00 -9.64
CA VAL A 236 44.47 9.68 -9.05
C VAL A 236 43.27 9.10 -9.78
N PHE A 237 43.54 8.22 -10.74
CA PHE A 237 42.54 7.52 -11.54
C PHE A 237 42.44 6.08 -11.01
N TRP A 238 41.34 5.73 -10.34
CA TRP A 238 41.09 4.35 -9.91
C TRP A 238 40.42 3.57 -11.03
N GLY A 239 41.20 2.76 -11.74
CA GLY A 239 40.72 1.92 -12.83
C GLY A 239 40.37 0.50 -12.40
N VAL A 240 39.37 -0.09 -13.05
CA VAL A 240 39.17 -1.54 -13.12
C VAL A 240 39.11 -1.90 -14.60
N SER A 241 40.02 -2.75 -15.06
CA SER A 241 40.14 -3.13 -16.47
C SER A 241 39.45 -4.47 -16.73
N ALA A 242 38.49 -4.49 -17.65
CA ALA A 242 37.81 -5.71 -18.10
C ALA A 242 38.41 -6.17 -19.43
N ILE A 243 39.33 -7.14 -19.38
CA ILE A 243 39.92 -7.76 -20.58
C ILE A 243 38.95 -8.82 -21.10
N VAL A 244 38.34 -8.59 -22.26
CA VAL A 244 37.55 -9.58 -22.99
C VAL A 244 38.44 -10.24 -24.05
N ILE A 245 38.83 -11.50 -23.81
CA ILE A 245 39.44 -12.36 -24.82
C ILE A 245 38.31 -13.15 -25.47
N ALA A 246 38.14 -12.99 -26.78
CA ALA A 246 37.26 -13.81 -27.59
C ALA A 246 38.09 -14.45 -28.72
N LEU A 247 38.07 -15.78 -28.81
CA LEU A 247 38.45 -16.49 -30.03
C LEU A 247 37.85 -17.91 -30.06
N SER A 248 37.20 -18.22 -31.18
CA SER A 248 36.94 -19.56 -31.75
C SER A 248 36.45 -20.71 -30.83
N LEU A 249 35.19 -21.06 -30.96
CA LEU A 249 34.80 -22.03 -32.02
C LEU A 249 33.40 -21.73 -32.58
#